data_AF-A0A382CP93-F1
#
_entry.id   AF-A0A382CP93-F1
#
_cell.length_a   1.000
_cell.length_b   1.000
_cell.length_c   1.000
_cell.angle_alpha   90.00
_cell.angle_beta   90.00
_cell.angle_gamma   90.00
#
_symmetry.space_group_name_H-M   'P 1'
#
loop_
_entity.id
_entity.type
_entity.pdbx_description
1 polymer ?
#
loop_
_entity_poly.entity_id
_entity_poly.type
_entity_poly.pdbx_seq_one_letter_code
_entity_poly.pdbx_strand_id
1 'polypeptide(L)'
;MKMRKFDYQKKYWILDLFFQYLSSFHSVQSWSMNHLVSSRFPISLFLMSVSLLLTGCGVGGGSQSEPDTLNTSKPTETNISISVSGKLAQAYVEGATIIADKKESGSTTGNCLLDSGETSTVSSSSGDFSLSVNYGDYVICSTGGTYKDSDGNSVDAAPMMTPAPESDSTDWNMTPLTTLVTTQPSLKTKLDELGGWNTDIASSSGVPSKLLRVAKTVETYWQVSKRLSGDSKKQLKSLNNLALAFKDNGVPTDNTSLKNLTASALETSMNDSSINTDAKDISEDALKDILKTAIDKVTAAVPDSNQKIVEKDVQDKFDDAKDELENNTTNTLI
;
A
#
# COMPACT_ATOMS: atom_id res chain seq x y z
N MET A 1 -25.46 34.22 -59.67
CA MET A 1 -26.25 34.20 -58.41
C MET A 1 -26.02 32.84 -57.76
N LYS A 2 -25.33 32.82 -56.61
CA LYS A 2 -24.71 31.63 -55.99
C LYS A 2 -25.75 30.63 -55.46
N MET A 3 -25.68 29.38 -55.95
CA MET A 3 -26.22 28.20 -55.26
C MET A 3 -25.20 27.72 -54.22
N ARG A 4 -25.66 27.48 -52.98
CA ARG A 4 -24.87 26.87 -51.90
C ARG A 4 -24.79 25.37 -52.13
N LYS A 5 -23.57 24.84 -52.30
CA LYS A 5 -23.26 23.41 -52.11
C LYS A 5 -23.08 23.17 -50.60
N PHE A 6 -23.82 22.23 -50.05
CA PHE A 6 -23.54 21.62 -48.74
C PHE A 6 -22.53 20.49 -48.96
N ASP A 7 -21.41 20.53 -48.25
CA ASP A 7 -20.38 19.49 -48.27
C ASP A 7 -20.63 18.48 -47.14
N TYR A 8 -20.83 17.22 -47.51
CA TYR A 8 -21.09 16.08 -46.63
C TYR A 8 -19.77 15.32 -46.43
N GLN A 9 -18.90 15.81 -45.54
CA GLN A 9 -17.65 15.16 -45.17
C GLN A 9 -17.43 15.25 -43.66
N LYS A 10 -18.17 14.44 -42.88
CA LYS A 10 -17.87 14.19 -41.45
C LYS A 10 -18.67 13.01 -40.86
N LYS A 11 -18.69 11.85 -41.53
CA LYS A 11 -19.45 10.69 -41.03
C LYS A 11 -18.91 9.28 -41.32
N TYR A 12 -17.59 9.12 -41.50
CA TYR A 12 -16.99 7.78 -41.77
C TYR A 12 -15.67 7.51 -41.03
N TRP A 13 -15.56 7.89 -39.75
CA TRP A 13 -14.41 7.46 -38.91
C TRP A 13 -14.79 6.49 -37.78
N ILE A 14 -16.06 6.13 -37.64
CA ILE A 14 -16.56 5.23 -36.58
C ILE A 14 -16.85 3.80 -37.09
N LEU A 15 -16.78 3.56 -38.40
CA LEU A 15 -17.04 2.24 -38.98
C LEU A 15 -15.79 1.41 -39.32
N ASP A 16 -14.60 2.00 -39.31
CA ASP A 16 -13.34 1.27 -39.56
C ASP A 16 -12.72 0.64 -38.29
N LEU A 17 -13.05 1.16 -37.10
CA LEU A 17 -12.64 0.56 -35.82
C LEU A 17 -13.43 -0.71 -35.46
N PHE A 18 -14.59 -0.92 -36.10
CA PHE A 18 -15.39 -2.14 -35.90
C PHE A 18 -14.91 -3.33 -36.74
N PHE A 19 -14.14 -3.10 -37.81
CA PHE A 19 -13.64 -4.17 -38.69
C PHE A 19 -12.23 -4.66 -38.39
N GLN A 20 -11.45 -3.95 -37.56
CA GLN A 20 -10.15 -4.44 -37.05
C GLN A 20 -10.25 -5.27 -35.77
N TYR A 21 -11.42 -5.31 -35.12
CA TYR A 21 -11.65 -6.14 -33.93
C TYR A 21 -12.14 -7.57 -34.25
N LEU A 22 -12.51 -7.86 -35.51
CA LEU A 22 -13.06 -9.17 -35.91
C LEU A 22 -12.05 -10.12 -36.59
N SER A 23 -10.79 -9.73 -36.80
CA SER A 23 -9.79 -10.56 -37.48
C SER A 23 -8.76 -11.27 -36.58
N SER A 24 -8.88 -11.15 -35.25
CA SER A 24 -7.94 -11.80 -34.31
C SER A 24 -8.45 -13.10 -33.65
N PHE A 25 -9.61 -13.60 -34.04
CA PHE A 25 -10.14 -14.89 -33.56
C PHE A 25 -10.15 -15.94 -34.67
N HIS A 26 -8.98 -16.40 -35.14
CA HIS A 26 -8.86 -17.70 -35.84
C HIS A 26 -7.43 -18.25 -35.70
N SER A 27 -7.17 -18.99 -34.63
CA SER A 27 -6.30 -20.17 -34.71
C SER A 27 -6.76 -21.22 -33.69
N VAL A 28 -7.74 -22.01 -34.10
CA VAL A 28 -8.06 -23.29 -33.49
C VAL A 28 -7.09 -24.30 -34.11
N GLN A 29 -6.21 -24.89 -33.29
CA GLN A 29 -5.73 -26.24 -33.53
C GLN A 29 -5.97 -27.08 -32.27
N SER A 30 -6.90 -28.02 -32.43
CA SER A 30 -7.12 -29.19 -31.60
C SER A 30 -5.80 -29.91 -31.30
N TRP A 31 -5.67 -30.55 -30.13
CA TRP A 31 -5.07 -31.88 -29.98
C TRP A 31 -5.64 -32.59 -28.73
N SER A 32 -6.41 -33.64 -29.02
CA SER A 32 -6.67 -34.88 -28.29
C SER A 32 -6.34 -34.99 -26.78
N MET A 33 -7.39 -35.18 -25.97
CA MET A 33 -7.33 -35.92 -24.69
C MET A 33 -7.00 -37.40 -24.96
N ASN A 34 -6.02 -37.96 -24.24
CA ASN A 34 -6.02 -39.33 -23.73
C ASN A 34 -4.76 -39.54 -22.87
N HIS A 35 -4.90 -39.51 -21.54
CA HIS A 35 -4.52 -40.60 -20.62
C HIS A 35 -4.52 -40.12 -19.16
N LEU A 36 -5.46 -40.69 -18.40
CA LEU A 36 -5.33 -40.93 -16.96
C LEU A 36 -4.08 -41.78 -16.69
N VAL A 37 -3.36 -41.49 -15.60
CA VAL A 37 -2.99 -42.43 -14.52
C VAL A 37 -2.24 -41.68 -13.41
N SER A 38 -2.55 -42.10 -12.19
CA SER A 38 -2.18 -41.68 -10.84
C SER A 38 -0.73 -41.30 -10.51
N SER A 39 -0.59 -40.33 -9.59
CA SER A 39 0.42 -40.36 -8.50
C SER A 39 0.00 -39.40 -7.36
N ARG A 40 -0.78 -39.88 -6.39
CA ARG A 40 -0.35 -40.19 -5.01
C ARG A 40 0.42 -39.06 -4.31
N PHE A 41 -0.34 -38.28 -3.53
CA PHE A 41 0.11 -37.49 -2.38
C PHE A 41 0.70 -38.40 -1.28
N PRO A 42 1.83 -38.04 -0.64
CA PRO A 42 2.13 -38.53 0.69
C PRO A 42 1.60 -37.54 1.74
N ILE A 43 0.52 -37.95 2.41
CA ILE A 43 0.11 -37.44 3.72
C ILE A 43 1.09 -38.04 4.72
N SER A 44 1.95 -37.21 5.32
CA SER A 44 2.77 -37.65 6.46
C SER A 44 1.98 -37.51 7.74
N LEU A 45 1.40 -38.64 8.14
CA LEU A 45 0.74 -38.90 9.42
C LEU A 45 1.82 -39.00 10.51
N PHE A 46 1.89 -38.03 11.44
CA PHE A 46 2.71 -38.15 12.64
C PHE A 46 1.80 -38.57 13.81
N LEU A 47 1.83 -39.87 14.12
CA LEU A 47 1.11 -40.49 15.23
C LEU A 47 2.05 -40.68 16.42
N MET A 48 1.58 -40.18 17.57
CA MET A 48 1.77 -40.65 18.95
C MET A 48 3.05 -41.38 19.36
N SER A 49 3.68 -40.85 20.41
CA SER A 49 4.25 -41.67 21.49
C SER A 49 3.88 -41.08 22.84
N VAL A 50 2.74 -41.52 23.38
CA VAL A 50 2.39 -41.45 24.80
C VAL A 50 3.18 -42.55 25.50
N SER A 51 4.05 -42.20 26.44
CA SER A 51 4.62 -43.15 27.41
C SER A 51 4.18 -42.73 28.81
N LEU A 52 3.34 -43.58 29.39
CA LEU A 52 2.99 -43.63 30.80
C LEU A 52 3.80 -44.75 31.46
N LEU A 53 3.92 -44.68 32.80
CA LEU A 53 4.40 -45.70 33.77
C LEU A 53 5.91 -45.57 34.13
N LEU A 54 6.37 -45.49 35.39
CA LEU A 54 5.85 -45.96 36.68
C LEU A 54 6.31 -45.13 37.90
N THR A 55 5.52 -45.29 38.95
CA THR A 55 5.75 -45.09 40.38
C THR A 55 7.11 -45.57 40.91
N GLY A 56 7.77 -44.73 41.71
CA GLY A 56 8.85 -45.11 42.62
C GLY A 56 8.60 -44.51 44.00
N CYS A 57 8.08 -45.32 44.91
CA CYS A 57 7.94 -45.02 46.33
C CYS A 57 9.31 -45.26 47.00
N GLY A 58 9.91 -44.22 47.57
CA GLY A 58 11.18 -44.29 48.29
C GLY A 58 11.09 -43.50 49.59
N VAL A 59 10.84 -44.21 50.68
CA VAL A 59 10.87 -43.72 52.06
C VAL A 59 12.30 -43.84 52.59
N GLY A 60 12.86 -42.76 53.11
CA GLY A 60 14.15 -42.75 53.82
C GLY A 60 14.35 -41.41 54.54
N GLY A 61 14.21 -41.42 55.86
CA GLY A 61 14.27 -40.24 56.71
C GLY A 61 15.67 -39.84 57.18
N GLY A 62 15.79 -38.61 57.69
CA GLY A 62 16.94 -38.16 58.49
C GLY A 62 17.18 -36.65 58.50
N SER A 63 16.67 -36.00 59.56
CA SER A 63 17.13 -34.76 60.23
C SER A 63 17.32 -33.41 59.50
N GLN A 64 16.55 -32.45 60.02
CA GLN A 64 16.87 -31.03 60.28
C GLN A 64 17.18 -30.11 59.09
N SER A 65 16.19 -29.29 58.71
CA SER A 65 16.16 -27.81 58.87
C SER A 65 14.84 -27.28 58.29
N GLU A 66 14.30 -26.21 58.87
CA GLU A 66 13.04 -25.56 58.50
C GLU A 66 12.94 -25.28 56.98
N PRO A 67 11.80 -25.54 56.31
CA PRO A 67 11.62 -25.12 54.92
C PRO A 67 11.15 -23.67 54.90
N ASP A 68 12.08 -22.82 54.48
CA ASP A 68 11.81 -21.45 54.04
C ASP A 68 10.75 -21.49 52.92
N THR A 69 9.76 -20.63 53.07
CA THR A 69 8.61 -20.44 52.18
C THR A 69 9.02 -20.48 50.70
N LEU A 70 8.30 -21.29 49.91
CA LEU A 70 8.32 -21.24 48.44
C LEU A 70 8.06 -19.80 47.96
N ASN A 71 9.12 -19.05 47.68
CA ASN A 71 9.06 -17.98 46.68
C ASN A 71 9.01 -18.66 45.32
N THR A 72 7.80 -19.01 44.92
CA THR A 72 7.49 -19.26 43.51
C THR A 72 7.63 -17.91 42.82
N SER A 73 8.84 -17.58 42.38
CA SER A 73 9.04 -16.46 41.47
C SER A 73 8.19 -16.73 40.24
N LYS A 74 7.09 -15.99 40.15
CA LYS A 74 6.33 -15.77 38.91
C LYS A 74 7.37 -15.58 37.80
N PRO A 75 7.28 -16.29 36.65
CA PRO A 75 8.19 -16.03 35.55
C PRO A 75 8.12 -14.53 35.28
N THR A 76 9.25 -13.86 35.39
CA THR A 76 9.37 -12.46 35.03
C THR A 76 8.97 -12.39 33.56
N GLU A 77 7.75 -11.90 33.30
CA GLU A 77 7.34 -11.48 31.96
C GLU A 77 8.42 -10.49 31.52
N THR A 78 9.35 -11.00 30.72
CA THR A 78 10.29 -10.16 30.02
C THR A 78 9.41 -9.45 29.02
N ASN A 79 8.93 -8.26 29.38
CA ASN A 79 8.24 -7.38 28.45
C ASN A 79 9.28 -7.01 27.40
N ILE A 80 9.38 -7.82 26.35
CA ILE A 80 10.24 -7.55 25.20
C ILE A 80 9.61 -6.34 24.52
N SER A 81 10.26 -5.20 24.67
CA SER A 81 9.90 -3.98 23.96
C SER A 81 10.66 -3.98 22.63
N ILE A 82 9.94 -3.85 21.53
CA ILE A 82 10.53 -3.71 20.19
C ILE A 82 10.76 -2.23 19.92
N SER A 83 11.99 -1.85 19.60
CA SER A 83 12.34 -0.51 19.15
C SER A 83 12.25 -0.43 17.63
N VAL A 84 11.44 0.50 17.13
CA VAL A 84 11.24 0.69 15.69
C VAL A 84 11.56 2.13 15.32
N SER A 85 12.42 2.32 14.33
CA SER A 85 12.70 3.62 13.74
C SER A 85 12.89 3.52 12.24
N GLY A 86 12.71 4.65 11.57
CA GLY A 86 12.85 4.80 10.13
C GLY A 86 12.29 6.14 9.67
N LYS A 87 11.88 6.23 8.40
CA LYS A 87 11.46 7.49 7.78
C LYS A 87 10.06 7.42 7.19
N LEU A 88 9.32 8.53 7.24
CA LEU A 88 8.16 8.77 6.39
C LEU A 88 8.64 9.24 5.02
N ALA A 89 8.93 8.28 4.14
CA ALA A 89 9.50 8.53 2.82
C ALA A 89 8.41 8.86 1.80
N GLN A 90 7.81 10.04 1.97
CA GLN A 90 7.06 10.76 0.94
C GLN A 90 7.65 12.17 0.92
N ALA A 91 8.78 12.34 0.23
CA ALA A 91 9.62 13.55 0.32
C ALA A 91 9.96 14.00 1.76
N TYR A 92 10.05 13.06 2.70
CA TYR A 92 10.30 13.27 4.14
C TYR A 92 9.24 14.14 4.85
N VAL A 93 8.20 13.48 5.37
CA VAL A 93 7.06 14.14 6.01
C VAL A 93 7.40 14.63 7.41
N GLU A 94 7.24 15.93 7.65
CA GLU A 94 7.39 16.58 8.95
C GLU A 94 6.06 16.65 9.70
N GLY A 95 6.11 16.42 11.02
CA GLY A 95 4.99 16.71 11.93
C GLY A 95 3.80 15.75 11.81
N ALA A 96 3.97 14.60 11.16
CA ALA A 96 2.94 13.56 11.15
C ALA A 96 2.87 12.88 12.52
N THR A 97 1.67 12.51 12.95
CA THR A 97 1.50 11.64 14.12
C THR A 97 1.70 10.20 13.68
N ILE A 98 2.58 9.46 14.36
CA ILE A 98 2.85 8.05 14.11
C ILE A 98 2.37 7.23 15.30
N ILE A 99 1.57 6.20 15.07
CA ILE A 99 0.96 5.37 16.12
C ILE A 99 1.33 3.91 15.84
N ALA A 100 1.73 3.18 16.88
CA ALA A 100 1.73 1.71 16.85
C ALA A 100 0.30 1.23 17.17
N ASP A 101 -0.52 1.18 16.14
CA ASP A 101 -1.97 1.00 16.18
C ASP A 101 -2.32 -0.50 16.22
N LYS A 102 -3.06 -0.92 17.24
CA LYS A 102 -3.48 -2.32 17.42
C LYS A 102 -4.45 -2.70 16.32
N LYS A 103 -4.27 -3.91 15.79
CA LYS A 103 -5.14 -4.40 14.73
C LYS A 103 -6.56 -4.60 15.26
N GLU A 104 -7.53 -4.21 14.44
CA GLU A 104 -8.93 -4.56 14.68
C GLU A 104 -9.11 -6.08 14.52
N SER A 105 -10.02 -6.68 15.30
CA SER A 105 -10.26 -8.13 15.26
C SER A 105 -10.62 -8.60 13.84
N GLY A 106 -9.85 -9.56 13.32
CA GLY A 106 -10.02 -10.08 11.96
C GLY A 106 -9.52 -9.16 10.83
N SER A 107 -8.84 -8.06 11.16
CA SER A 107 -8.27 -7.11 10.20
C SER A 107 -6.73 -7.24 10.13
N THR A 108 -6.16 -6.80 9.01
CA THR A 108 -4.71 -6.60 8.87
C THR A 108 -4.26 -5.22 9.36
N THR A 109 -5.20 -4.31 9.67
CA THR A 109 -4.97 -2.91 10.06
C THR A 109 -5.71 -2.57 11.36
N GLY A 110 -5.33 -1.47 12.02
CA GLY A 110 -6.11 -0.86 13.10
C GLY A 110 -6.99 0.30 12.61
N ASN A 111 -7.31 1.24 13.50
CA ASN A 111 -8.17 2.38 13.21
C ASN A 111 -7.39 3.69 12.95
N CYS A 112 -6.07 3.66 13.11
CA CYS A 112 -5.15 4.78 12.98
C CYS A 112 -5.45 5.99 13.89
N LEU A 113 -6.03 5.72 15.06
CA LEU A 113 -6.27 6.67 16.14
C LEU A 113 -5.50 6.19 17.37
N LEU A 114 -5.02 7.12 18.21
CA LEU A 114 -4.31 6.75 19.42
C LEU A 114 -5.31 6.24 20.46
N ASP A 115 -5.37 4.91 20.64
CA ASP A 115 -6.23 4.28 21.62
C ASP A 115 -5.51 4.00 22.95
N SER A 116 -6.30 3.63 23.96
CA SER A 116 -5.77 3.31 25.29
C SER A 116 -4.78 2.14 25.24
N GLY A 117 -3.59 2.35 25.80
CA GLY A 117 -2.54 1.35 25.85
C GLY A 117 -1.79 1.17 24.52
N GLU A 118 -1.83 2.18 23.66
CA GLU A 118 -0.98 2.32 22.49
C GLU A 118 0.08 3.41 22.69
N THR A 119 1.10 3.41 21.83
CA THR A 119 2.16 4.41 21.83
C THR A 119 2.17 5.19 20.52
N SER A 120 2.60 6.45 20.61
CA SER A 120 2.77 7.33 19.46
C SER A 120 4.02 8.20 19.57
N THR A 121 4.41 8.74 18.43
CA THR A 121 5.49 9.71 18.27
C THR A 121 5.12 10.70 17.15
N VAL A 122 5.99 11.66 16.87
CA VAL A 122 5.82 12.65 15.80
C VAL A 122 7.06 12.64 14.91
N SER A 123 6.87 12.75 13.58
CA SER A 123 7.99 12.77 12.65
C SER A 123 8.77 14.08 12.71
N SER A 124 10.09 13.98 12.62
CA SER A 124 11.00 15.13 12.55
C SER A 124 10.91 15.85 11.19
N SER A 125 11.58 16.99 11.06
CA SER A 125 11.75 17.69 9.78
C SER A 125 12.52 16.91 8.71
N SER A 126 13.19 15.82 9.09
CA SER A 126 13.86 14.88 8.17
C SER A 126 13.05 13.60 7.94
N GLY A 127 11.78 13.60 8.37
CA GLY A 127 10.86 12.47 8.27
C GLY A 127 11.14 11.33 9.24
N ASP A 128 12.12 11.49 10.15
CA ASP A 128 12.51 10.43 11.08
C ASP A 128 11.46 10.22 12.17
N PHE A 129 11.25 8.97 12.55
CA PHE A 129 10.46 8.61 13.72
C PHE A 129 11.14 7.50 14.52
N SER A 130 10.79 7.39 15.80
CA SER A 130 11.18 6.29 16.67
C SER A 130 10.06 5.96 17.65
N LEU A 131 9.76 4.68 17.79
CA LEU A 131 8.78 4.10 18.70
C LEU A 131 9.43 2.98 19.54
N SER A 132 8.86 2.73 20.71
CA SER A 132 9.17 1.57 21.54
C SER A 132 7.86 0.91 21.93
N VAL A 133 7.64 -0.30 21.42
CA VAL A 133 6.34 -0.99 21.49
C VAL A 133 6.48 -2.24 22.34
N ASN A 134 5.71 -2.32 23.41
CA ASN A 134 5.73 -3.43 24.38
C ASN A 134 4.47 -4.31 24.30
N TYR A 135 3.78 -4.30 23.16
CA TYR A 135 2.61 -5.12 22.87
C TYR A 135 2.69 -5.72 21.46
N GLY A 136 1.99 -6.83 21.24
CA GLY A 136 1.90 -7.51 19.95
C GLY A 136 0.72 -7.02 19.10
N ASP A 137 0.55 -7.64 17.93
CA ASP A 137 -0.60 -7.47 17.03
C ASP A 137 -0.94 -6.02 16.67
N TYR A 138 0.06 -5.29 16.19
CA TYR A 138 -0.09 -3.90 15.74
C TYR A 138 0.35 -3.71 14.28
N VAL A 139 0.00 -2.56 13.73
CA VAL A 139 0.59 -1.93 12.54
C VAL A 139 1.13 -0.57 12.95
N ILE A 140 1.99 0.02 12.13
CA ILE A 140 2.41 1.40 12.35
C ILE A 140 1.71 2.26 11.32
N CYS A 141 0.97 3.27 11.76
CA CYS A 141 0.25 4.19 10.89
C CYS A 141 0.67 5.64 11.12
N SER A 142 0.64 6.46 10.08
CA SER A 142 0.87 7.89 10.15
C SER A 142 -0.32 8.68 9.64
N THR A 143 -0.65 9.79 10.29
CA THR A 143 -1.69 10.72 9.88
C THR A 143 -1.22 12.17 10.02
N GLY A 144 -1.72 13.04 9.14
CA GLY A 144 -1.32 14.45 9.07
C GLY A 144 0.13 14.64 8.63
N GLY A 145 0.71 15.78 9.01
CA GLY A 145 2.04 16.19 8.59
C GLY A 145 2.09 16.74 7.17
N THR A 146 3.24 17.35 6.84
CA THR A 146 3.47 17.95 5.53
C THR A 146 4.88 17.67 5.03
N TYR A 147 5.07 17.64 3.72
CA TYR A 147 6.38 17.69 3.08
C TYR A 147 6.53 18.99 2.29
N LYS A 148 7.75 19.24 1.78
CA LYS A 148 8.06 20.40 0.95
C LYS A 148 7.99 20.04 -0.53
N ASP A 149 7.21 20.79 -1.29
CA ASP A 149 7.22 20.73 -2.76
C ASP A 149 8.52 21.35 -3.34
N SER A 150 8.64 21.38 -4.67
CA SER A 150 9.79 21.94 -5.37
C SER A 150 9.98 23.45 -5.11
N ASP A 151 8.91 24.16 -4.79
CA ASP A 151 8.90 25.60 -4.50
C ASP A 151 9.11 25.91 -3.01
N GLY A 152 9.11 24.88 -2.16
CA GLY A 152 9.29 24.99 -0.71
C GLY A 152 7.99 25.23 0.08
N ASN A 153 6.82 25.14 -0.56
CA ASN A 153 5.54 25.20 0.13
C ASN A 153 5.27 23.89 0.89
N SER A 154 4.50 24.00 1.97
CA SER A 154 4.05 22.82 2.71
C SER A 154 2.84 22.20 2.03
N VAL A 155 2.93 20.90 1.77
CA VAL A 155 1.86 20.10 1.17
C VAL A 155 1.47 18.97 2.11
N ASP A 156 0.18 18.71 2.26
CA ASP A 156 -0.34 17.60 3.05
C ASP A 156 0.24 16.25 2.59
N ALA A 157 0.70 15.45 3.55
CA ALA A 157 1.11 14.08 3.32
C ALA A 157 -0.07 13.11 3.30
N ALA A 158 0.15 11.96 2.66
CA ALA A 158 -0.80 10.84 2.71
C ALA A 158 -0.80 10.20 4.10
N PRO A 159 -1.96 9.73 4.59
CA PRO A 159 -1.92 8.75 5.66
C PRO A 159 -1.24 7.48 5.11
N MET A 160 -0.32 6.91 5.90
CA MET A 160 0.45 5.74 5.49
C MET A 160 0.40 4.67 6.56
N MET A 161 0.65 3.42 6.16
CA MET A 161 0.81 2.30 7.06
C MET A 161 2.07 1.50 6.71
N THR A 162 2.66 0.84 7.69
CA THR A 162 3.67 -0.20 7.50
C THR A 162 3.39 -1.36 8.47
N PRO A 163 3.64 -2.63 8.10
CA PRO A 163 3.51 -3.74 9.02
C PRO A 163 4.42 -3.55 10.24
N ALA A 164 4.07 -4.12 11.39
CA ALA A 164 4.99 -4.19 12.52
C ALA A 164 6.24 -5.01 12.15
N PRO A 165 7.45 -4.58 12.53
CA PRO A 165 8.64 -5.43 12.43
C PRO A 165 8.58 -6.57 13.46
N GLU A 166 9.29 -7.66 13.17
CA GLU A 166 9.37 -8.83 14.06
C GLU A 166 10.43 -8.67 15.17
N SER A 167 11.30 -7.68 15.05
CA SER A 167 12.40 -7.38 15.97
C SER A 167 12.76 -5.90 15.90
N ASP A 168 13.71 -5.47 16.74
CA ASP A 168 14.25 -4.12 16.67
C ASP A 168 14.71 -3.78 15.25
N SER A 169 14.39 -2.58 14.79
CA SER A 169 14.71 -2.11 13.45
C SER A 169 14.96 -0.61 13.42
N THR A 170 15.95 -0.21 12.63
CA THR A 170 16.30 1.22 12.40
C THR A 170 16.09 1.70 10.98
N ASP A 171 15.69 0.79 10.09
CA ASP A 171 15.44 1.04 8.67
C ASP A 171 14.00 0.68 8.29
N TRP A 172 13.03 1.02 9.15
CA TRP A 172 11.62 0.69 8.95
C TRP A 172 10.83 1.88 8.43
N ASN A 173 10.72 1.98 7.11
CA ASN A 173 10.14 3.14 6.46
C ASN A 173 8.61 3.04 6.38
N MET A 174 7.97 4.20 6.31
CA MET A 174 6.56 4.36 5.99
C MET A 174 6.48 5.03 4.62
N THR A 175 5.88 4.32 3.67
CA THR A 175 5.78 4.75 2.28
C THR A 175 4.40 4.42 1.70
N PRO A 176 4.07 4.97 0.52
CA PRO A 176 2.91 4.51 -0.24
C PRO A 176 2.94 2.99 -0.50
N LEU A 177 4.13 2.41 -0.70
CA LEU A 177 4.30 0.98 -0.96
C LEU A 177 4.10 0.12 0.28
N THR A 178 4.62 0.54 1.43
CA THR A 178 4.38 -0.17 2.70
C THR A 178 2.90 -0.17 3.06
N THR A 179 2.17 0.87 2.64
CA THR A 179 0.71 0.98 2.85
C THR A 179 -0.03 -0.09 2.05
N LEU A 180 0.33 -0.28 0.78
CA LEU A 180 -0.20 -1.39 -0.03
C LEU A 180 0.13 -2.75 0.60
N VAL A 181 1.36 -2.95 1.08
CA VAL A 181 1.80 -4.21 1.71
C VAL A 181 1.07 -4.48 3.02
N THR A 182 0.80 -3.46 3.84
CA THR A 182 0.10 -3.64 5.11
C THR A 182 -1.30 -4.19 4.89
N THR A 183 -1.99 -3.67 3.88
CA THR A 183 -3.35 -4.09 3.53
C THR A 183 -3.38 -5.39 2.76
N GLN A 184 -2.42 -5.60 1.84
CA GLN A 184 -2.29 -6.81 1.02
C GLN A 184 -0.84 -7.37 1.10
N PRO A 185 -0.52 -8.18 2.14
CA PRO A 185 0.84 -8.68 2.37
C PRO A 185 1.45 -9.49 1.23
N SER A 186 0.62 -10.09 0.36
CA SER A 186 1.09 -10.82 -0.83
C SER A 186 1.81 -9.94 -1.84
N LEU A 187 1.67 -8.61 -1.77
CA LEU A 187 2.37 -7.67 -2.65
C LEU A 187 3.87 -7.57 -2.36
N LYS A 188 4.35 -8.01 -1.18
CA LYS A 188 5.76 -7.92 -0.78
C LYS A 188 6.70 -8.47 -1.86
N THR A 189 6.45 -9.70 -2.30
CA THR A 189 7.30 -10.39 -3.29
C THR A 189 7.40 -9.61 -4.59
N LYS A 190 6.28 -9.06 -5.08
CA LYS A 190 6.27 -8.30 -6.34
C LYS A 190 6.96 -6.95 -6.21
N LEU A 191 6.86 -6.29 -5.07
CA LEU A 191 7.55 -5.03 -4.81
C LEU A 191 9.05 -5.23 -4.54
N ASP A 192 9.45 -6.36 -3.97
CA ASP A 192 10.86 -6.76 -3.83
C ASP A 192 11.53 -6.96 -5.19
N GLU A 193 10.82 -7.55 -6.16
CA GLU A 193 11.29 -7.66 -7.56
C GLU A 193 11.57 -6.28 -8.20
N LEU A 194 10.90 -5.22 -7.73
CA LEU A 194 11.05 -3.86 -8.28
C LEU A 194 12.12 -3.03 -7.55
N GLY A 195 12.56 -3.46 -6.36
CA GLY A 195 13.57 -2.73 -5.58
C GLY A 195 13.38 -2.76 -4.07
N GLY A 196 12.26 -3.31 -3.57
CA GLY A 196 12.00 -3.48 -2.14
C GLY A 196 10.77 -2.71 -1.67
N TRP A 197 9.85 -3.38 -0.98
CA TRP A 197 8.63 -2.74 -0.47
C TRP A 197 8.87 -1.72 0.66
N ASN A 198 9.95 -1.88 1.44
CA ASN A 198 10.35 -1.02 2.56
C ASN A 198 11.45 0.00 2.19
N THR A 199 11.59 0.30 0.89
CA THR A 199 12.63 1.22 0.41
C THR A 199 12.32 2.66 0.80
N ASP A 200 13.33 3.42 1.27
CA ASP A 200 13.25 4.89 1.35
C ASP A 200 13.20 5.49 -0.07
N ILE A 201 11.99 5.72 -0.58
CA ILE A 201 11.76 6.25 -1.93
C ILE A 201 12.23 7.70 -2.10
N ALA A 202 12.42 8.42 -1.00
CA ALA A 202 12.92 9.81 -0.97
C ALA A 202 14.46 9.89 -0.86
N SER A 203 15.14 8.74 -0.85
CA SER A 203 16.60 8.66 -0.67
C SER A 203 17.36 9.51 -1.70
N SER A 204 18.33 10.28 -1.20
CA SER A 204 19.28 11.04 -2.03
C SER A 204 20.20 10.17 -2.88
N SER A 205 20.27 8.86 -2.60
CA SER A 205 21.00 7.89 -3.43
C SER A 205 20.18 7.35 -4.61
N GLY A 206 18.89 7.72 -4.65
CA GLY A 206 17.94 7.28 -5.64
C GLY A 206 17.51 5.82 -5.49
N VAL A 207 16.36 5.51 -6.08
CA VAL A 207 15.74 4.18 -6.05
C VAL A 207 15.45 3.70 -7.47
N PRO A 208 15.27 2.38 -7.69
CA PRO A 208 14.93 1.88 -9.02
C PRO A 208 13.72 2.60 -9.61
N SER A 209 13.83 3.05 -10.86
CA SER A 209 12.83 3.89 -11.54
C SER A 209 11.45 3.22 -11.57
N LYS A 210 11.41 1.92 -11.81
CA LYS A 210 10.17 1.11 -11.76
C LYS A 210 9.49 1.15 -10.38
N LEU A 211 10.26 1.07 -9.30
CA LEU A 211 9.73 1.15 -7.94
C LEU A 211 9.21 2.56 -7.64
N LEU A 212 9.99 3.59 -7.96
CA LEU A 212 9.59 4.98 -7.77
C LEU A 212 8.31 5.29 -8.54
N ARG A 213 8.20 4.81 -9.78
CA ARG A 213 7.02 4.99 -10.62
C ARG A 213 5.78 4.43 -9.95
N VAL A 214 5.83 3.20 -9.44
CA VAL A 214 4.71 2.59 -8.71
C VAL A 214 4.39 3.41 -7.45
N ALA A 215 5.40 3.82 -6.68
CA ALA A 215 5.19 4.60 -5.46
C ALA A 215 4.48 5.93 -5.74
N LYS A 216 4.94 6.69 -6.75
CA LYS A 216 4.32 7.97 -7.13
C LYS A 216 2.96 7.79 -7.78
N THR A 217 2.71 6.67 -8.44
CA THR A 217 1.34 6.30 -8.88
C THR A 217 0.41 6.11 -7.69
N VAL A 218 0.85 5.43 -6.62
CA VAL A 218 0.05 5.24 -5.40
C VAL A 218 -0.23 6.58 -4.72
N GLU A 219 0.77 7.46 -4.63
CA GLU A 219 0.57 8.83 -4.10
C GLU A 219 -0.43 9.62 -4.93
N THR A 220 -0.30 9.57 -6.26
CA THR A 220 -1.19 10.28 -7.18
C THR A 220 -2.63 9.77 -7.04
N TYR A 221 -2.80 8.45 -6.90
CA TYR A 221 -4.09 7.86 -6.61
C TYR A 221 -4.69 8.42 -5.32
N TRP A 222 -3.92 8.48 -4.23
CA TRP A 222 -4.38 9.09 -2.98
C TRP A 222 -4.72 10.57 -3.15
N GLN A 223 -3.89 11.34 -3.84
CA GLN A 223 -4.16 12.76 -4.10
C GLN A 223 -5.50 12.97 -4.81
N VAL A 224 -5.89 12.05 -5.71
CA VAL A 224 -7.22 12.08 -6.34
C VAL A 224 -8.30 11.61 -5.38
N SER A 225 -8.12 10.44 -4.77
CA SER A 225 -9.15 9.79 -3.96
C SER A 225 -9.41 10.44 -2.59
N LYS A 226 -8.50 11.26 -2.06
CA LYS A 226 -8.74 12.07 -0.85
C LYS A 226 -9.92 13.03 -1.00
N ARG A 227 -10.36 13.32 -2.22
CA ARG A 227 -11.59 14.08 -2.50
C ARG A 227 -12.86 13.34 -2.06
N LEU A 228 -12.82 12.01 -1.97
CA LEU A 228 -13.97 11.19 -1.58
C LEU A 228 -14.26 11.29 -0.07
N SER A 229 -13.19 11.46 0.73
CA SER A 229 -13.33 11.85 2.13
C SER A 229 -12.07 12.47 2.75
N GLY A 230 -12.27 13.44 3.64
CA GLY A 230 -11.22 14.00 4.50
C GLY A 230 -10.76 13.09 5.65
N ASP A 231 -11.45 11.98 5.90
CA ASP A 231 -11.12 11.03 6.97
C ASP A 231 -9.96 10.09 6.55
N SER A 232 -8.92 10.02 7.39
CA SER A 232 -7.72 9.22 7.09
C SER A 232 -8.01 7.72 6.98
N LYS A 233 -8.90 7.16 7.81
CA LYS A 233 -9.27 5.73 7.75
C LYS A 233 -9.96 5.40 6.42
N LYS A 234 -10.83 6.28 5.93
CA LYS A 234 -11.46 6.14 4.61
C LYS A 234 -10.48 6.31 3.46
N GLN A 235 -9.51 7.23 3.57
CA GLN A 235 -8.43 7.38 2.58
C GLN A 235 -7.57 6.12 2.50
N LEU A 236 -7.18 5.54 3.64
CA LEU A 236 -6.48 4.26 3.69
C LEU A 236 -7.32 3.11 3.11
N LYS A 237 -8.64 3.13 3.33
CA LYS A 237 -9.55 2.16 2.69
C LYS A 237 -9.58 2.32 1.16
N SER A 238 -9.51 3.54 0.65
CA SER A 238 -9.37 3.77 -0.79
C SER A 238 -8.04 3.23 -1.34
N LEU A 239 -6.94 3.42 -0.60
CA LEU A 239 -5.63 2.83 -0.94
C LEU A 239 -5.66 1.28 -0.90
N ASN A 240 -6.43 0.67 -0.01
CA ASN A 240 -6.65 -0.78 -0.01
C ASN A 240 -7.34 -1.25 -1.30
N ASN A 241 -8.28 -0.49 -1.87
CA ASN A 241 -8.89 -0.85 -3.17
C ASN A 241 -7.83 -0.87 -4.30
N LEU A 242 -6.86 0.06 -4.27
CA LEU A 242 -5.72 0.02 -5.18
C LEU A 242 -4.82 -1.18 -4.92
N ALA A 243 -4.53 -1.50 -3.65
CA ALA A 243 -3.74 -2.67 -3.27
C ALA A 243 -4.39 -3.97 -3.76
N LEU A 244 -5.72 -4.10 -3.67
CA LEU A 244 -6.49 -5.23 -4.20
C LEU A 244 -6.36 -5.31 -5.72
N ALA A 245 -6.53 -4.19 -6.44
CA ALA A 245 -6.37 -4.16 -7.89
C ALA A 245 -4.96 -4.64 -8.33
N PHE A 246 -3.91 -4.23 -7.62
CA PHE A 246 -2.54 -4.69 -7.89
C PHE A 246 -2.31 -6.15 -7.47
N LYS A 247 -2.94 -6.62 -6.40
CA LYS A 247 -2.83 -8.01 -5.98
C LYS A 247 -3.43 -8.94 -7.05
N ASP A 248 -4.59 -8.58 -7.58
CA ASP A 248 -5.35 -9.44 -8.48
C ASP A 248 -4.80 -9.40 -9.92
N ASN A 249 -4.13 -8.32 -10.32
CA ASN A 249 -3.63 -8.12 -11.68
C ASN A 249 -2.09 -8.07 -11.78
N GLY A 250 -1.38 -8.17 -10.66
CA GLY A 250 0.05 -7.88 -10.57
C GLY A 250 0.35 -6.39 -10.38
N VAL A 251 1.62 -6.07 -10.12
CA VAL A 251 2.10 -4.68 -9.96
C VAL A 251 2.71 -4.23 -11.28
N PRO A 252 1.96 -3.51 -12.14
CA PRO A 252 2.50 -3.06 -13.42
C PRO A 252 3.49 -1.93 -13.24
N THR A 253 4.31 -1.72 -14.26
CA THR A 253 5.22 -0.57 -14.36
C THR A 253 4.99 0.22 -15.64
N ASP A 254 4.21 -0.30 -16.59
CA ASP A 254 3.86 0.40 -17.82
C ASP A 254 2.69 1.37 -17.60
N ASN A 255 2.67 2.44 -18.39
CA ASN A 255 1.70 3.53 -18.25
C ASN A 255 0.25 3.08 -18.47
N THR A 256 0.00 2.23 -19.47
CA THR A 256 -1.37 1.80 -19.82
C THR A 256 -2.00 1.00 -18.68
N SER A 257 -1.28 0.01 -18.16
CA SER A 257 -1.76 -0.82 -17.05
C SER A 257 -1.90 -0.01 -15.77
N LEU A 258 -0.94 0.87 -15.45
CA LEU A 258 -1.05 1.76 -14.28
C LEU A 258 -2.33 2.60 -14.36
N LYS A 259 -2.59 3.28 -15.48
CA LYS A 259 -3.81 4.08 -15.68
C LYS A 259 -5.10 3.28 -15.52
N ASN A 260 -5.16 2.09 -16.11
CA ASN A 260 -6.36 1.27 -16.09
C ASN A 260 -6.66 0.74 -14.69
N LEU A 261 -5.64 0.19 -14.00
CA LEU A 261 -5.82 -0.36 -12.66
C LEU A 261 -6.14 0.73 -11.64
N THR A 262 -5.49 1.90 -11.71
CA THR A 262 -5.79 2.99 -10.78
C THR A 262 -7.18 3.58 -11.02
N ALA A 263 -7.62 3.69 -12.28
CA ALA A 263 -8.98 4.15 -12.60
C ALA A 263 -10.06 3.17 -12.12
N SER A 264 -9.82 1.85 -12.23
CA SER A 264 -10.72 0.81 -11.73
C SER A 264 -10.79 0.78 -10.20
N ALA A 265 -9.64 0.96 -9.53
CA ALA A 265 -9.60 1.10 -8.07
C ALA A 265 -10.39 2.35 -7.61
N LEU A 266 -10.26 3.45 -8.34
CA LEU A 266 -10.95 4.70 -8.04
C LEU A 266 -12.47 4.55 -8.19
N GLU A 267 -12.93 3.93 -9.27
CA GLU A 267 -14.35 3.56 -9.46
C GLU A 267 -14.89 2.75 -8.29
N THR A 268 -14.11 1.74 -7.85
CA THR A 268 -14.49 0.92 -6.70
C THR A 268 -14.60 1.78 -5.43
N SER A 269 -13.68 2.71 -5.21
CA SER A 269 -13.76 3.64 -4.07
C SER A 269 -14.91 4.64 -4.16
N MET A 270 -15.26 5.12 -5.35
CA MET A 270 -16.38 6.04 -5.57
C MET A 270 -17.73 5.38 -5.30
N ASN A 271 -17.84 4.09 -5.65
CA ASN A 271 -19.05 3.28 -5.45
C ASN A 271 -19.17 2.70 -4.03
N ASP A 272 -18.13 2.81 -3.19
CA ASP A 272 -18.18 2.40 -1.79
C ASP A 272 -18.70 3.55 -0.91
N SER A 273 -19.95 3.42 -0.46
CA SER A 273 -20.61 4.42 0.39
C SER A 273 -19.96 4.64 1.76
N SER A 274 -19.07 3.74 2.20
CA SER A 274 -18.29 3.95 3.42
C SER A 274 -17.02 4.78 3.19
N ILE A 275 -16.59 4.93 1.93
CA ILE A 275 -15.45 5.76 1.52
C ILE A 275 -15.96 7.11 1.02
N ASN A 276 -16.85 7.08 0.03
CA ASN A 276 -17.38 8.29 -0.61
C ASN A 276 -18.48 8.91 0.24
N THR A 277 -18.08 9.72 1.21
CA THR A 277 -19.01 10.44 2.10
C THR A 277 -19.07 11.93 1.84
N ASP A 278 -18.04 12.49 1.21
CA ASP A 278 -17.84 13.94 1.12
C ASP A 278 -17.98 14.44 -0.32
N ALA A 279 -17.68 13.61 -1.32
CA ALA A 279 -17.82 13.93 -2.74
C ALA A 279 -19.27 13.79 -3.22
N LYS A 280 -20.10 14.78 -2.86
CA LYS A 280 -21.39 15.00 -3.53
C LYS A 280 -21.12 15.72 -4.84
N ASP A 281 -21.70 15.23 -5.94
CA ASP A 281 -21.71 15.87 -7.26
C ASP A 281 -20.40 15.85 -8.08
N ILE A 282 -19.41 15.02 -7.72
CA ILE A 282 -18.20 14.85 -8.56
C ILE A 282 -18.46 13.79 -9.64
N SER A 283 -18.25 14.15 -10.91
CA SER A 283 -18.30 13.21 -12.03
C SER A 283 -17.21 12.14 -11.93
N GLU A 284 -17.62 10.87 -11.96
CA GLU A 284 -16.71 9.72 -11.97
C GLU A 284 -15.78 9.74 -13.17
N ASP A 285 -16.31 9.99 -14.36
CA ASP A 285 -15.52 10.09 -15.60
C ASP A 285 -14.49 11.21 -15.50
N ALA A 286 -14.88 12.37 -14.96
CA ALA A 286 -13.96 13.48 -14.76
C ALA A 286 -12.82 13.11 -13.80
N LEU A 287 -13.11 12.48 -12.66
CA LEU A 287 -12.07 12.05 -11.71
C LEU A 287 -11.14 10.98 -12.28
N LYS A 288 -11.68 10.05 -13.07
CA LYS A 288 -10.87 9.04 -13.79
C LYS A 288 -9.94 9.69 -14.81
N ASP A 289 -10.43 10.66 -15.57
CA ASP A 289 -9.62 11.36 -16.58
C ASP A 289 -8.54 12.25 -15.95
N ILE A 290 -8.89 12.92 -14.85
CA ILE A 290 -7.97 13.66 -13.99
C ILE A 290 -6.85 12.73 -13.48
N LEU A 291 -7.21 11.57 -12.92
CA LEU A 291 -6.24 10.57 -12.45
C LEU A 291 -5.35 10.07 -13.59
N LYS A 292 -5.93 9.67 -14.73
CA LYS A 292 -5.17 9.18 -15.88
C LYS A 292 -4.16 10.21 -16.39
N THR A 293 -4.57 11.48 -16.46
CA THR A 293 -3.70 12.59 -16.90
C THR A 293 -2.54 12.79 -15.93
N ALA A 294 -2.78 12.72 -14.62
CA ALA A 294 -1.70 12.81 -13.64
C ALA A 294 -0.76 11.61 -13.69
N ILE A 295 -1.27 10.40 -13.93
CA ILE A 295 -0.42 9.20 -14.14
C ILE A 295 0.41 9.32 -15.43
N ASP A 296 -0.11 9.92 -16.50
CA ASP A 296 0.68 10.21 -17.71
C ASP A 296 1.88 11.12 -17.38
N LYS A 297 1.69 12.15 -16.54
CA LYS A 297 2.80 13.01 -16.07
C LYS A 297 3.81 12.26 -15.21
N VAL A 298 3.35 11.46 -14.25
CA VAL A 298 4.23 10.65 -13.39
C VAL A 298 5.09 9.70 -14.23
N THR A 299 4.48 9.00 -15.19
CA THR A 299 5.20 8.03 -16.03
C THR A 299 6.10 8.69 -17.07
N ALA A 300 5.81 9.93 -17.48
CA ALA A 300 6.72 10.75 -18.27
C ALA A 300 7.92 11.25 -17.45
N ALA A 301 7.73 11.59 -16.17
CA ALA A 301 8.78 12.04 -15.27
C ALA A 301 9.75 10.92 -14.87
N VAL A 302 9.21 9.71 -14.64
CA VAL A 302 9.95 8.55 -14.15
C VAL A 302 9.91 7.45 -15.22
N PRO A 303 10.95 7.23 -16.05
CA PRO A 303 10.96 6.25 -17.14
C PRO A 303 10.80 4.78 -16.69
N ASP A 304 10.32 3.92 -17.59
CA ASP A 304 10.25 2.47 -17.35
C ASP A 304 11.62 1.85 -17.57
N SER A 305 12.50 1.97 -16.58
CA SER A 305 13.88 1.55 -16.74
C SER A 305 14.43 0.94 -15.47
N ASN A 306 15.62 0.34 -15.61
CA ASN A 306 16.37 -0.18 -14.47
C ASN A 306 17.33 0.86 -13.88
N GLN A 307 17.23 2.13 -14.30
CA GLN A 307 18.04 3.21 -13.74
C GLN A 307 17.55 3.57 -12.33
N LYS A 308 18.45 4.15 -11.53
CA LYS A 308 18.07 4.79 -10.28
C LYS A 308 17.67 6.24 -10.53
N ILE A 309 16.65 6.70 -9.83
CA ILE A 309 16.17 8.09 -9.88
C ILE A 309 16.08 8.61 -8.45
N VAL A 310 16.59 9.82 -8.25
CA VAL A 310 16.44 10.58 -7.02
C VAL A 310 15.11 11.32 -7.11
N GLU A 311 14.18 11.07 -6.19
CA GLU A 311 12.84 11.70 -6.19
C GLU A 311 12.92 13.23 -6.28
N LYS A 312 13.82 13.82 -5.48
CA LYS A 312 14.05 15.27 -5.43
C LYS A 312 14.35 15.88 -6.81
N ASP A 313 15.03 15.15 -7.70
CA ASP A 313 15.46 15.64 -9.02
C ASP A 313 14.31 15.68 -10.04
N VAL A 314 13.18 15.05 -9.73
CA VAL A 314 11.98 15.00 -10.59
C VAL A 314 10.71 15.47 -9.86
N GLN A 315 10.88 16.07 -8.67
CA GLN A 315 9.80 16.51 -7.79
C GLN A 315 8.93 17.59 -8.45
N ASP A 316 9.55 18.53 -9.17
CA ASP A 316 8.89 19.59 -9.94
C ASP A 316 7.80 19.04 -10.87
N LYS A 317 8.09 17.92 -11.56
CA LYS A 317 7.12 17.28 -12.46
C LYS A 317 5.95 16.62 -11.72
N PHE A 318 6.16 16.17 -10.48
CA PHE A 318 5.07 15.65 -9.65
C PHE A 318 4.21 16.79 -9.11
N ASP A 319 4.82 17.90 -8.75
CA ASP A 319 4.13 19.09 -8.28
C ASP A 319 3.30 19.70 -9.41
N ASP A 320 3.84 19.81 -10.63
CA ASP A 320 3.08 20.18 -11.84
C ASP A 320 1.88 19.26 -12.10
N ALA A 321 2.01 17.96 -11.81
CA ALA A 321 0.90 17.03 -11.93
C ALA A 321 -0.16 17.33 -10.88
N LYS A 322 0.26 17.58 -9.64
CA LYS A 322 -0.60 17.91 -8.52
C LYS A 322 -1.34 19.23 -8.71
N ASP A 323 -0.66 20.28 -9.16
CA ASP A 323 -1.27 21.59 -9.39
C ASP A 323 -2.33 21.54 -10.49
N GLU A 324 -2.10 20.76 -11.55
CA GLU A 324 -3.11 20.54 -12.58
C GLU A 324 -4.33 19.76 -12.04
N LEU A 325 -4.12 18.79 -11.14
CA LEU A 325 -5.22 18.12 -10.44
C LEU A 325 -6.07 19.12 -9.65
N GLU A 326 -5.42 20.02 -8.89
CA GLU A 326 -6.09 21.03 -8.07
C GLU A 326 -6.86 22.04 -8.94
N ASN A 327 -6.25 22.55 -10.01
CA ASN A 327 -6.85 23.52 -10.93
C ASN A 327 -8.02 22.96 -11.76
N ASN A 328 -7.90 21.73 -12.28
CA ASN A 328 -8.99 21.08 -13.03
C ASN A 328 -10.22 20.83 -12.13
N THR A 329 -10.01 20.71 -10.82
CA THR A 329 -11.10 20.52 -9.86
C THR A 329 -11.91 21.81 -9.66
N THR A 330 -11.25 22.98 -9.59
CA THR A 330 -11.95 24.27 -9.46
C THR A 330 -12.89 24.55 -10.62
N ASN A 331 -12.55 24.10 -11.83
CA ASN A 331 -13.35 24.31 -13.03
C ASN A 331 -14.46 23.26 -13.24
N THR A 332 -14.40 22.10 -12.56
CA THR A 332 -15.38 21.01 -12.70
C THR A 332 -16.50 21.07 -11.64
N LEU A 333 -16.32 21.87 -10.59
CA LEU A 333 -17.31 22.10 -9.52
C LEU A 333 -18.21 23.33 -9.77
N ILE A 334 -18.29 23.84 -11.01
CA ILE A 334 -19.13 24.97 -11.43
C ILE A 334 -20.29 24.47 -12.29
#